data_AF-A0A6L5DYU4-F1
#
_entry.id   AF-A0A6L5DYU4-F1
#
_cell.length_a   1.000
_cell.length_b   1.000
_cell.length_c   1.000
_cell.angle_alpha   90.00
_cell.angle_beta   90.00
_cell.angle_gamma   90.00
#
_symmetry.space_group_name_H-M   'P 1'
#
loop_
_entity.id
_entity.type
_entity.pdbx_description
1 polymer ?
#
loop_
_entity_poly.entity_id
_entity_poly.type
_entity_poly.pdbx_seq_one_letter_code
_entity_poly.pdbx_strand_id
1 'polypeptide(L)'
;MKKIVSILILGLFWVTAFAKNEVIAKKTQNLILKTFIYCDQNPSHKPESDSIVNVFERNLVKRTDFDKTGQFNRDIEKLFKYLYKNSLWEYEDSTENRRMKIRRAFCFASLALLSDDNKVFTFIEYAKLSIIEQIDNPDFYLLEEQLLGLNLFELLLKYERELISKHDILLIEKFLEDNQDQIKESLIDETVTLMKEFRIELK
;
A
#
# COMPACT_ATOMS: atom_id res chain seq x y z
N MET A 1 -3.01 48.16 -2.07
CA MET A 1 -2.98 47.38 -0.81
C MET A 1 -3.95 46.19 -0.83
N LYS A 2 -5.25 46.35 -1.10
CA LYS A 2 -6.22 45.22 -1.08
C LYS A 2 -5.83 44.02 -1.95
N LYS A 3 -5.35 44.23 -3.19
CA LYS A 3 -4.91 43.15 -4.10
C LYS A 3 -3.69 42.36 -3.61
N ILE A 4 -2.73 43.02 -2.94
CA ILE A 4 -1.51 42.38 -2.42
C ILE A 4 -1.82 41.50 -1.22
N VAL A 5 -2.71 41.97 -0.34
CA VAL A 5 -3.20 41.19 0.81
C VAL A 5 -3.97 39.95 0.35
N SER A 6 -4.81 40.06 -0.68
CA SER A 6 -5.51 38.90 -1.26
C SER A 6 -4.55 37.85 -1.84
N ILE A 7 -3.49 38.28 -2.54
CA ILE A 7 -2.47 37.37 -3.11
C ILE A 7 -1.67 36.67 -2.00
N LEU A 8 -1.30 37.39 -0.94
CA LEU A 8 -0.59 36.81 0.21
C LEU A 8 -1.47 35.81 0.98
N ILE A 9 -2.76 36.10 1.15
CA ILE A 9 -3.70 35.19 1.81
C ILE A 9 -3.89 33.92 0.96
N LEU A 10 -4.12 34.07 -0.35
CA LEU A 10 -4.21 32.92 -1.26
C LEU A 10 -2.92 32.09 -1.27
N GLY A 11 -1.75 32.74 -1.30
CA GLY A 11 -0.46 32.05 -1.22
C GLY A 11 -0.27 31.28 0.09
N LEU A 12 -0.66 31.87 1.24
CA LEU A 12 -0.62 31.19 2.54
C LEU A 12 -1.52 29.96 2.58
N PHE A 13 -2.76 30.07 2.07
CA PHE A 13 -3.67 28.91 1.99
C PHE A 13 -3.09 27.79 1.14
N TRP A 14 -2.53 28.11 -0.03
CA TRP A 14 -1.91 27.13 -0.92
C TRP A 14 -0.72 26.41 -0.28
N VAL A 15 0.18 27.14 0.39
CA VAL A 15 1.33 26.54 1.09
C VAL A 15 0.87 25.64 2.24
N THR A 16 -0.15 26.06 3.01
CA THR A 16 -0.67 25.24 4.12
C THR A 16 -1.39 23.98 3.64
N ALA A 17 -2.14 24.05 2.54
CA ALA A 17 -2.82 22.90 1.96
C ALA A 17 -1.81 21.89 1.38
N PHE A 18 -0.81 22.37 0.65
CA PHE A 18 0.25 21.52 0.09
C PHE A 18 1.04 20.79 1.18
N ALA A 19 1.43 21.51 2.24
CA ALA A 19 2.14 20.92 3.38
C ALA A 19 1.29 19.88 4.13
N LYS A 20 -0.03 20.11 4.26
CA LYS A 20 -0.94 19.15 4.90
C LYS A 20 -1.10 17.87 4.08
N ASN A 21 -1.17 17.99 2.75
CA ASN A 21 -1.28 16.85 1.85
C ASN A 21 -0.05 15.94 1.91
N GLU A 22 1.15 16.52 1.92
CA GLU A 22 2.40 15.76 2.10
C GLU A 22 2.44 15.01 3.44
N VAL A 23 1.91 15.62 4.50
CA VAL A 23 1.86 14.99 5.83
C VAL A 23 0.92 13.78 5.84
N ILE A 24 -0.30 13.91 5.29
CA ILE A 24 -1.27 12.79 5.23
C ILE A 24 -0.72 11.66 4.36
N ALA A 25 -0.15 11.97 3.19
CA ALA A 25 0.46 10.98 2.31
C ALA A 25 1.60 10.22 3.01
N LYS A 26 2.51 10.95 3.69
CA LYS A 26 3.63 10.34 4.42
C LYS A 26 3.19 9.50 5.61
N LYS A 27 2.18 9.93 6.37
CA LYS A 27 1.58 9.11 7.44
C LYS A 27 0.98 7.83 6.89
N THR A 28 0.27 7.92 5.77
CA THR A 28 -0.32 6.75 5.10
C THR A 28 0.77 5.78 4.62
N GLN A 29 1.83 6.28 3.97
CA GLN A 29 2.99 5.46 3.57
C GLN A 29 3.63 4.74 4.76
N ASN A 30 3.88 5.46 5.87
CA ASN A 30 4.45 4.85 7.07
C ASN A 30 3.56 3.75 7.63
N LEU A 31 2.24 3.94 7.60
CA LEU A 31 1.28 2.95 8.11
C LEU A 31 1.21 1.73 7.18
N ILE A 32 1.29 1.91 5.86
CA ILE A 32 1.43 0.81 4.89
C ILE A 32 2.69 -0.02 5.19
N LEU A 33 3.83 0.63 5.46
CA LEU A 33 5.08 -0.06 5.79
C LEU A 33 5.02 -0.81 7.13
N LYS A 34 4.13 -0.42 8.05
CA LYS A 34 3.91 -1.10 9.33
C LYS A 34 2.94 -2.29 9.23
N THR A 35 2.04 -2.26 8.26
CA THR A 35 0.90 -3.19 8.13
C THR A 35 1.20 -4.25 7.07
N PHE A 36 1.73 -3.85 5.92
CA PHE A 36 2.09 -4.74 4.83
C PHE A 36 3.55 -5.20 4.94
N ILE A 37 3.83 -6.07 5.92
CA ILE A 37 5.16 -6.62 6.21
C ILE A 37 5.21 -8.12 5.90
N TYR A 38 6.36 -8.57 5.41
CA TYR A 38 6.67 -9.98 5.25
C TYR A 38 8.14 -10.28 5.51
N CYS A 39 8.41 -11.30 6.32
CA CYS A 39 9.76 -11.77 6.61
C CYS A 39 9.85 -13.28 6.37
N ASP A 40 10.65 -13.67 5.38
CA ASP A 40 10.93 -15.07 5.09
C ASP A 40 11.99 -15.61 6.06
N GLN A 41 11.61 -16.66 6.80
CA GLN A 41 12.49 -17.32 7.77
C GLN A 41 13.37 -18.39 7.12
N ASN A 42 13.07 -18.81 5.89
CA ASN A 42 13.87 -19.81 5.19
C ASN A 42 15.07 -19.13 4.51
N PRO A 43 16.32 -19.44 4.89
CA PRO A 43 17.50 -18.81 4.33
C PRO A 43 17.62 -18.95 2.81
N SER A 44 17.13 -20.05 2.23
CA SER A 44 17.22 -20.31 0.79
C SER A 44 16.36 -19.37 -0.04
N HIS A 45 15.27 -18.85 0.51
CA HIS A 45 14.35 -17.96 -0.22
C HIS A 45 14.35 -16.52 0.29
N LYS A 46 14.91 -16.29 1.48
CA LYS A 46 15.06 -14.97 2.07
C LYS A 46 15.66 -13.92 1.12
N PRO A 47 16.73 -14.20 0.34
CA PRO A 47 17.27 -13.21 -0.60
C PRO A 47 16.28 -12.76 -1.68
N GLU A 48 15.42 -13.67 -2.16
CA GLU A 48 14.38 -13.32 -3.14
C GLU A 48 13.27 -12.48 -2.49
N SER A 49 12.76 -12.94 -1.35
CA SER A 49 11.74 -12.25 -0.57
C SER A 49 12.18 -10.82 -0.20
N ASP A 50 13.37 -10.68 0.36
CA ASP A 50 13.94 -9.38 0.72
C ASP A 50 14.10 -8.51 -0.54
N SER A 51 14.50 -9.07 -1.68
CA SER A 51 14.60 -8.29 -2.92
C SER A 51 13.26 -7.79 -3.43
N ILE A 52 12.16 -8.53 -3.25
CA ILE A 52 10.82 -8.11 -3.67
C ILE A 52 10.31 -7.01 -2.73
N VAL A 53 10.43 -7.20 -1.42
CA VAL A 53 10.04 -6.21 -0.40
C VAL A 53 10.81 -4.92 -0.59
N ASN A 54 12.14 -4.97 -0.79
CA ASN A 54 12.95 -3.78 -1.03
C ASN A 54 12.52 -3.00 -2.30
N VAL A 55 12.03 -3.68 -3.34
CA VAL A 55 11.51 -2.99 -4.53
C VAL A 55 10.20 -2.27 -4.19
N PHE A 56 9.31 -2.93 -3.46
CA PHE A 56 8.05 -2.33 -2.98
C PHE A 56 8.32 -1.08 -2.12
N GLU A 57 9.07 -1.22 -1.02
CA GLU A 57 9.33 -0.13 -0.08
C GLU A 57 9.96 1.08 -0.76
N ARG A 58 10.97 0.83 -1.61
CA ARG A 58 11.65 1.85 -2.37
C ARG A 58 10.69 2.59 -3.30
N ASN A 59 9.79 1.89 -3.98
CA ASN A 59 8.84 2.50 -4.90
C ASN A 59 7.70 3.21 -4.16
N LEU A 60 7.31 2.73 -2.97
CA LEU A 60 6.31 3.37 -2.13
C LEU A 60 6.83 4.72 -1.61
N VAL A 61 8.08 4.75 -1.13
CA VAL A 61 8.72 5.96 -0.62
C VAL A 61 9.06 6.94 -1.75
N LYS A 62 9.53 6.45 -2.90
CA LYS A 62 9.91 7.30 -4.05
C LYS A 62 8.74 7.73 -4.92
N ARG A 63 7.51 7.41 -4.52
CA ARG A 63 6.33 7.68 -5.31
C ARG A 63 6.13 9.17 -5.62
N THR A 64 6.79 10.05 -4.87
CA THR A 64 6.82 11.50 -5.07
C THR A 64 7.88 12.00 -6.07
N ASP A 65 8.84 11.16 -6.49
CA ASP A 65 10.03 11.55 -7.30
C ASP A 65 10.19 10.69 -8.57
N PHE A 66 9.12 10.55 -9.38
CA PHE A 66 9.17 9.77 -10.62
C PHE A 66 9.83 10.53 -11.77
N ASP A 67 11.16 10.49 -11.82
CA ASP A 67 11.89 10.88 -13.03
C ASP A 67 13.08 9.95 -13.31
N LYS A 68 12.84 8.65 -13.64
CA LYS A 68 13.88 7.66 -14.02
C LYS A 68 13.34 6.53 -14.92
N THR A 69 13.11 6.80 -16.21
CA THR A 69 12.63 5.82 -17.22
C THR A 69 13.45 4.52 -17.31
N GLY A 70 14.78 4.58 -17.10
CA GLY A 70 15.65 3.40 -17.19
C GLY A 70 15.62 2.45 -15.97
N GLN A 71 15.35 2.98 -14.76
CA GLN A 71 15.22 2.13 -13.57
C GLN A 71 13.85 1.46 -13.52
N PHE A 72 12.83 2.19 -13.95
CA PHE A 72 11.45 1.76 -14.06
C PHE A 72 11.27 0.46 -14.87
N ASN A 73 11.75 0.43 -16.11
CA ASN A 73 11.61 -0.75 -16.97
C ASN A 73 12.28 -1.99 -16.38
N ARG A 74 13.45 -1.82 -15.74
CA ARG A 74 14.17 -2.92 -15.09
C ARG A 74 13.42 -3.47 -13.87
N ASP A 75 12.81 -2.60 -13.07
CA ASP A 75 12.03 -3.03 -11.91
C ASP A 75 10.77 -3.78 -12.35
N ILE A 76 10.08 -3.31 -13.39
CA ILE A 76 8.93 -4.02 -13.97
C ILE A 76 9.32 -5.41 -14.49
N GLU A 77 10.37 -5.51 -15.32
CA GLU A 77 10.85 -6.79 -15.86
C GLU A 77 11.22 -7.77 -14.73
N LYS A 78 11.91 -7.25 -13.70
CA LYS A 78 12.30 -8.03 -12.52
C LYS A 78 11.08 -8.57 -11.77
N LEU A 79 10.07 -7.72 -11.53
CA LEU A 79 8.84 -8.11 -10.85
C LEU A 79 8.05 -9.16 -11.63
N PHE A 80 7.91 -9.00 -12.95
CA PHE A 80 7.25 -10.02 -13.77
C PHE A 80 8.01 -11.35 -13.77
N LYS A 81 9.34 -11.34 -13.76
CA LYS A 81 10.14 -12.56 -13.61
C LYS A 81 9.87 -13.26 -12.28
N TYR A 82 9.74 -12.52 -11.19
CA TYR A 82 9.36 -13.10 -9.90
C TYR A 82 7.93 -13.63 -9.89
N LEU A 83 6.97 -12.89 -10.45
CA LEU A 83 5.60 -13.38 -10.60
C LEU A 83 5.55 -14.69 -11.36
N TYR A 84 6.22 -14.77 -12.52
CA TYR A 84 6.26 -15.97 -13.34
C TYR A 84 6.87 -17.17 -12.58
N LYS A 85 8.00 -16.96 -11.89
CA LYS A 85 8.59 -18.01 -11.05
C LYS A 85 7.64 -18.46 -9.94
N ASN A 86 6.95 -17.51 -9.32
CA ASN A 86 6.04 -17.78 -8.20
C ASN A 86 4.62 -18.19 -8.66
N SER A 87 4.35 -18.27 -9.97
CA SER A 87 3.07 -18.75 -10.52
C SER A 87 3.15 -20.16 -11.11
N LEU A 88 4.35 -20.65 -11.40
CA LEU A 88 4.57 -21.96 -12.05
C LEU A 88 4.59 -23.16 -11.10
N TRP A 89 4.49 -22.92 -9.79
CA TRP A 89 4.71 -23.95 -8.79
C TRP A 89 3.36 -24.43 -8.28
N GLU A 90 2.94 -25.58 -8.78
CA GLU A 90 1.82 -26.37 -8.24
C GLU A 90 2.29 -27.06 -6.96
N TYR A 91 2.14 -26.41 -5.80
CA TYR A 91 2.31 -27.12 -4.54
C TYR A 91 1.09 -26.92 -3.64
N GLU A 92 0.52 -28.05 -3.27
CA GLU A 92 -0.49 -28.25 -2.25
C GLU A 92 -0.10 -27.57 -0.93
N ASP A 93 -1.12 -27.37 -0.10
CA ASP A 93 -1.12 -26.67 1.19
C ASP A 93 0.14 -26.90 2.04
N SER A 94 1.07 -25.95 1.90
CA SER A 94 2.35 -25.95 2.60
C SER A 94 2.82 -24.53 2.91
N THR A 95 3.74 -24.37 3.86
CA THR A 95 4.41 -23.10 4.19
C THR A 95 5.06 -22.43 2.96
N GLU A 96 5.36 -23.18 1.90
CA GLU A 96 5.84 -22.63 0.62
C GLU A 96 4.73 -21.87 -0.11
N ASN A 97 3.52 -22.42 -0.21
CA ASN A 97 2.37 -21.78 -0.86
C ASN A 97 2.04 -20.42 -0.22
N ARG A 98 2.01 -20.35 1.12
CA ARG A 98 1.79 -19.08 1.85
C ARG A 98 2.85 -18.03 1.51
N ARG A 99 4.12 -18.42 1.44
CA ARG A 99 5.21 -17.49 1.09
C ARG A 99 5.10 -16.99 -0.33
N MET A 100 4.74 -17.87 -1.26
CA MET A 100 4.53 -17.52 -2.65
C MET A 100 3.35 -16.56 -2.83
N LYS A 101 2.22 -16.82 -2.16
CA LYS A 101 1.07 -15.90 -2.07
C LYS A 101 1.47 -14.50 -1.64
N ILE A 102 2.24 -14.39 -0.56
CA ILE A 102 2.71 -13.09 -0.06
C ILE A 102 3.69 -12.44 -1.06
N ARG A 103 4.66 -13.18 -1.61
CA ARG A 103 5.56 -12.64 -2.65
C ARG A 103 4.79 -12.13 -3.87
N ARG A 104 3.74 -12.83 -4.31
CA ARG A 104 2.84 -12.39 -5.40
C ARG A 104 2.14 -11.08 -5.03
N ALA A 105 1.59 -10.99 -3.80
CA ALA A 105 0.96 -9.76 -3.32
C ALA A 105 1.91 -8.56 -3.35
N PHE A 106 3.15 -8.71 -2.85
CA PHE A 106 4.16 -7.64 -2.93
C PHE A 106 4.55 -7.30 -4.37
N CYS A 107 4.62 -8.30 -5.26
CA CYS A 107 4.90 -8.04 -6.67
C CYS A 107 3.78 -7.24 -7.33
N PHE A 108 2.52 -7.61 -7.13
CA PHE A 108 1.37 -6.88 -7.65
C PHE A 108 1.26 -5.48 -7.04
N ALA A 109 1.46 -5.32 -5.74
CA ALA A 109 1.50 -4.00 -5.10
C ALA A 109 2.63 -3.12 -5.66
N SER A 110 3.80 -3.71 -5.93
CA SER A 110 4.91 -3.01 -6.59
C SER A 110 4.58 -2.61 -8.03
N LEU A 111 3.89 -3.48 -8.79
CA LEU A 111 3.44 -3.15 -10.13
C LEU A 111 2.38 -2.04 -10.10
N ALA A 112 1.47 -2.03 -9.12
CA ALA A 112 0.51 -0.94 -8.93
C ALA A 112 1.25 0.40 -8.76
N LEU A 113 2.30 0.44 -7.92
CA LEU A 113 3.13 1.63 -7.73
C LEU A 113 3.75 2.15 -9.03
N LEU A 114 4.11 1.23 -9.93
CA LEU A 114 4.78 1.49 -11.21
C LEU A 114 3.79 1.63 -12.38
N SER A 115 2.50 1.47 -12.17
CA SER A 115 1.51 1.45 -13.26
C SER A 115 0.85 2.80 -13.48
N ASP A 116 0.29 2.95 -14.68
CA ASP A 116 -0.61 4.05 -15.03
C ASP A 116 -1.98 3.90 -14.35
N ASP A 117 -2.79 4.95 -14.45
CA ASP A 117 -4.09 5.04 -13.78
C ASP A 117 -5.08 3.96 -14.22
N ASN A 118 -4.92 3.42 -15.43
CA ASN A 118 -5.80 2.40 -15.98
C ASN A 118 -5.61 1.03 -15.31
N LYS A 119 -4.41 0.73 -14.82
CA LYS A 119 -4.05 -0.62 -14.33
C LYS A 119 -3.76 -0.66 -12.84
N VAL A 120 -3.54 0.49 -12.21
CA VAL A 120 -3.17 0.59 -10.79
C VAL A 120 -4.12 -0.18 -9.88
N PHE A 121 -5.43 0.05 -10.01
CA PHE A 121 -6.42 -0.59 -9.14
C PHE A 121 -6.60 -2.08 -9.47
N THR A 122 -6.40 -2.49 -10.74
CA THR A 122 -6.40 -3.91 -11.10
C THR A 122 -5.27 -4.66 -10.40
N PHE A 123 -4.06 -4.08 -10.37
CA PHE A 123 -2.93 -4.69 -9.67
C PHE A 123 -3.12 -4.72 -8.15
N ILE A 124 -3.76 -3.72 -7.55
CA ILE A 124 -4.13 -3.77 -6.13
C ILE A 124 -5.09 -4.93 -5.86
N GLU A 125 -6.13 -5.10 -6.67
CA GLU A 125 -7.10 -6.19 -6.51
C GLU A 125 -6.41 -7.55 -6.63
N TYR A 126 -5.49 -7.73 -7.59
CA TYR A 126 -4.67 -8.94 -7.68
C TYR A 126 -3.78 -9.16 -6.45
N ALA A 127 -3.27 -8.09 -5.84
CA ALA A 127 -2.52 -8.19 -4.60
C ALA A 127 -3.41 -8.70 -3.45
N LYS A 128 -4.63 -8.17 -3.30
CA LYS A 128 -5.59 -8.61 -2.27
C LYS A 128 -6.02 -10.06 -2.48
N LEU A 129 -6.36 -10.44 -3.71
CA LEU A 129 -6.75 -11.81 -4.05
C LEU A 129 -5.65 -12.82 -3.72
N SER A 130 -4.39 -12.44 -3.94
CA SER A 130 -3.24 -13.30 -3.62
C SER A 130 -3.14 -13.64 -2.11
N ILE A 131 -3.72 -12.82 -1.23
CA ILE A 131 -3.73 -13.02 0.23
C ILE A 131 -4.98 -13.77 0.69
N ILE A 132 -6.14 -13.46 0.11
CA ILE A 132 -7.46 -13.99 0.54
C ILE A 132 -7.67 -15.45 0.14
N GLU A 133 -7.05 -15.92 -0.95
CA GLU A 133 -7.15 -17.33 -1.37
C GLU A 133 -6.74 -18.29 -0.25
N GLN A 134 -7.59 -19.28 0.08
CA GLN A 134 -7.43 -20.27 1.17
C GLN A 134 -5.96 -20.52 1.56
N ILE A 135 -5.57 -20.04 2.74
CA ILE A 135 -4.28 -20.35 3.35
C ILE A 135 -4.59 -21.35 4.45
N ASP A 136 -4.13 -22.59 4.31
CA ASP A 136 -4.21 -23.56 5.40
C ASP A 136 -3.34 -23.12 6.59
N ASN A 137 -3.94 -23.09 7.78
CA ASN A 137 -3.37 -22.54 9.03
C ASN A 137 -2.89 -21.08 8.92
N PRO A 138 -3.81 -20.13 8.65
CA PRO A 138 -3.43 -18.74 8.55
C PRO A 138 -3.04 -18.21 9.94
N ASP A 139 -1.94 -17.47 10.00
CA ASP A 139 -1.75 -16.54 11.11
C ASP A 139 -2.65 -15.34 10.82
N PHE A 140 -3.88 -15.42 11.31
CA PHE A 140 -4.93 -14.43 11.05
C PHE A 140 -4.47 -13.00 11.40
N TYR A 141 -3.63 -12.85 12.44
CA TYR A 141 -3.07 -11.55 12.80
C TYR A 141 -2.20 -10.96 11.69
N LEU A 142 -1.36 -11.78 11.05
CA LEU A 142 -0.51 -11.30 9.96
C LEU A 142 -1.31 -11.03 8.67
N LEU A 143 -2.39 -11.77 8.42
CA LEU A 143 -3.18 -11.60 7.20
C LEU A 143 -4.05 -10.34 7.24
N GLU A 144 -4.74 -10.08 8.34
CA GLU A 144 -5.60 -8.89 8.44
C GLU A 144 -4.77 -7.60 8.47
N GLU A 145 -3.58 -7.63 9.09
CA GLU A 145 -2.62 -6.52 8.99
C GLU A 145 -2.16 -6.29 7.53
N GLN A 146 -1.87 -7.36 6.78
CA GLN A 146 -1.48 -7.21 5.37
C GLN A 146 -2.62 -6.69 4.49
N LEU A 147 -3.86 -7.13 4.72
CA LEU A 147 -5.04 -6.64 4.03
C LEU A 147 -5.33 -5.17 4.37
N LEU A 148 -5.19 -4.78 5.64
CA LEU A 148 -5.24 -3.38 6.05
C LEU A 148 -4.20 -2.55 5.28
N GLY A 149 -2.97 -3.04 5.18
CA GLY A 149 -1.91 -2.36 4.43
C GLY A 149 -2.24 -2.17 2.94
N LEU A 150 -2.87 -3.16 2.30
CA LEU A 150 -3.34 -3.03 0.92
C LEU A 150 -4.52 -2.05 0.78
N ASN A 151 -5.43 -2.01 1.74
CA ASN A 151 -6.53 -1.04 1.75
C ASN A 151 -6.02 0.40 1.95
N LEU A 152 -5.05 0.60 2.85
CA LEU A 152 -4.37 1.89 3.03
C LEU A 152 -3.57 2.29 1.78
N PHE A 153 -2.97 1.31 1.10
CA PHE A 153 -2.28 1.55 -0.15
C PHE A 153 -3.23 2.00 -1.26
N GLU A 154 -4.40 1.37 -1.41
CA GLU A 154 -5.44 1.85 -2.31
C GLU A 154 -5.91 3.26 -1.96
N LEU A 155 -6.13 3.54 -0.67
CA LEU A 155 -6.53 4.86 -0.20
C LEU A 155 -5.51 5.94 -0.58
N LEU A 156 -4.22 5.67 -0.37
CA LEU A 156 -3.13 6.57 -0.77
C LEU A 156 -3.19 6.85 -2.28
N LEU A 157 -3.37 5.81 -3.08
CA LEU A 157 -3.41 5.92 -4.54
C LEU A 157 -4.63 6.69 -5.05
N LYS A 158 -5.79 6.53 -4.40
CA LYS A 158 -7.00 7.32 -4.67
C LYS A 158 -6.82 8.76 -4.24
N TYR A 159 -6.19 9.00 -3.09
CA TYR A 159 -5.93 10.33 -2.57
C TYR A 159 -5.03 11.15 -3.50
N GLU A 160 -3.90 10.59 -3.91
CA GLU A 160 -2.96 11.25 -4.84
C GLU A 160 -3.59 11.58 -6.21
N ARG A 161 -4.62 10.84 -6.60
CA ARG A 161 -5.34 11.02 -7.88
C ARG A 161 -6.62 11.84 -7.74
N GLU A 162 -6.89 12.39 -6.56
CA GLU A 162 -8.14 13.13 -6.28
C GLU A 162 -9.41 12.28 -6.50
N LEU A 163 -9.29 10.95 -6.42
CA LEU A 163 -10.40 10.00 -6.57
C LEU A 163 -10.97 9.51 -5.24
N ILE A 164 -10.37 9.94 -4.13
CA ILE A 164 -10.79 9.55 -2.79
C ILE A 164 -12.20 10.07 -2.47
N SER A 165 -13.00 9.24 -1.81
CA SER A 165 -14.35 9.56 -1.39
C SER A 165 -14.56 9.23 0.09
N LYS A 166 -15.66 9.74 0.66
CA LYS A 166 -16.10 9.37 2.02
C LYS A 166 -16.40 7.87 2.13
N HIS A 167 -16.76 7.21 1.03
CA HIS A 167 -17.01 5.78 1.01
C HIS A 167 -15.72 4.99 1.25
N ASP A 168 -14.59 5.41 0.68
CA ASP A 168 -13.30 4.74 0.87
C ASP A 168 -12.86 4.74 2.34
N ILE A 169 -13.10 5.84 3.06
CA ILE A 169 -12.83 5.94 4.49
C ILE A 169 -13.74 4.98 5.27
N LEU A 170 -15.03 4.94 4.95
CA LEU A 170 -15.99 4.05 5.61
C LEU A 170 -15.65 2.57 5.40
N LEU A 171 -15.09 2.20 4.25
CA LEU A 171 -14.65 0.82 4.00
C LEU A 171 -13.51 0.41 4.94
N ILE A 172 -12.55 1.30 5.19
CA ILE A 172 -11.45 1.03 6.12
C ILE A 172 -11.94 0.98 7.56
N GLU A 173 -12.79 1.91 7.97
CA GLU A 173 -13.38 1.91 9.31
C GLU A 173 -14.19 0.63 9.56
N LYS A 174 -15.02 0.22 8.60
CA LYS A 174 -15.75 -1.05 8.68
C LYS A 174 -14.81 -2.24 8.74
N PHE A 175 -13.74 -2.25 7.94
CA PHE A 175 -12.73 -3.30 8.00
C PHE A 175 -12.10 -3.42 9.40
N LEU A 176 -11.82 -2.30 10.07
CA LEU A 176 -11.31 -2.31 11.45
C LEU A 176 -12.35 -2.82 12.44
N GLU A 177 -13.62 -2.41 12.30
CA GLU A 177 -14.72 -2.90 13.15
C GLU A 177 -14.88 -4.43 13.04
N ASP A 178 -14.84 -4.95 11.82
CA ASP A 178 -15.02 -6.37 11.53
C ASP A 178 -13.82 -7.22 11.98
N ASN A 179 -12.60 -6.65 12.07
CA ASN A 179 -11.35 -7.39 12.30
C ASN A 179 -10.51 -6.89 13.49
N GLN A 180 -11.08 -6.10 14.40
CA GLN A 180 -10.33 -5.48 15.51
C GLN A 180 -9.52 -6.47 16.36
N ASP A 181 -10.06 -7.67 16.60
CA ASP A 181 -9.42 -8.69 17.44
C ASP A 181 -8.21 -9.36 16.77
N GLN A 182 -8.01 -9.10 15.47
CA GLN A 182 -6.98 -9.68 14.62
C GLN A 182 -5.94 -8.64 14.17
N ILE A 183 -6.03 -7.40 14.65
CA ILE A 183 -5.10 -6.32 14.30
C ILE A 183 -4.50 -5.77 15.58
N LYS A 184 -3.20 -5.48 15.59
CA LYS A 184 -2.57 -4.83 16.76
C LYS A 184 -3.27 -3.51 17.09
N GLU A 185 -3.60 -3.30 18.36
CA GLU A 185 -4.25 -2.09 18.89
C GLU A 185 -3.56 -0.79 18.43
N SER A 186 -2.23 -0.76 18.43
CA SER A 186 -1.46 0.39 17.96
C SER A 186 -1.72 0.74 16.48
N LEU A 187 -1.93 -0.26 15.63
CA LEU A 187 -2.26 -0.04 14.22
C LEU A 187 -3.70 0.44 14.05
N ILE A 188 -4.62 -0.04 14.88
CA ILE A 188 -6.01 0.43 14.92
C ILE A 188 -6.03 1.92 15.27
N ASP A 189 -5.37 2.31 16.37
CA ASP A 189 -5.33 3.70 16.84
C ASP A 189 -4.72 4.66 15.79
N GLU A 190 -3.59 4.26 15.19
CA GLU A 190 -2.95 5.02 14.12
C GLU A 190 -3.87 5.15 12.90
N THR A 191 -4.55 4.06 12.50
CA THR A 191 -5.48 4.06 11.36
C THR A 191 -6.70 4.94 11.61
N VAL A 192 -7.33 4.83 12.79
CA VAL A 192 -8.50 5.64 13.17
C VAL A 192 -8.13 7.13 13.19
N THR A 193 -6.95 7.46 13.69
CA THR A 193 -6.43 8.84 13.68
C THR A 193 -6.27 9.33 12.24
N LEU A 194 -5.68 8.52 11.36
CA LEU A 194 -5.52 8.85 9.95
C LEU A 194 -6.87 9.03 9.23
N MET A 195 -7.87 8.18 9.50
CA MET A 195 -9.21 8.29 8.90
C MET A 195 -9.91 9.60 9.30
N LYS A 196 -9.73 10.05 10.55
CA LYS A 196 -10.22 11.36 11.01
C LYS A 196 -9.58 12.51 10.23
N GLU A 197 -8.27 12.43 9.96
CA GLU A 197 -7.56 13.44 9.17
C GLU A 197 -8.09 13.51 7.73
N PHE A 198 -8.28 12.36 7.07
CA PHE A 198 -8.89 12.30 5.74
C PHE A 198 -10.31 12.88 5.72
N ARG A 199 -11.13 12.62 6.74
CA ARG A 199 -12.49 13.20 6.84
C ARG A 199 -12.48 14.72 6.96
N ILE A 200 -11.47 15.31 7.57
CA ILE A 200 -11.32 16.76 7.65
C ILE A 200 -10.94 17.32 6.28
N GLU A 201 -10.12 16.60 5.52
CA GLU A 201 -9.70 17.03 4.17
C GLU A 201 -10.83 16.96 3.14
N LEU A 202 -11.74 15.99 3.27
CA LEU A 202 -12.90 15.82 2.36
C LEU A 202 -14.13 16.68 2.72
N LYS A 203 -14.00 17.66 3.62
CA LYS A 203 -15.07 18.58 4.04
C LYS A 203 -14.91 19.95 3.39
#